data_AF-A0AA88HRI5-F1
#
_entry.id   AF-A0AA88HRI5-F1
#
_cell.length_a   1.000
_cell.length_b   1.000
_cell.length_c   1.000
_cell.angle_alpha   90.00
_cell.angle_beta   90.00
_cell.angle_gamma   90.00
#
_symmetry.space_group_name_H-M   'P 1'
#
loop_
_entity.id
_entity.type
_entity.pdbx_description
1 polymer ?
#
loop_
_entity_poly.entity_id
_entity_poly.type
_entity_poly.pdbx_seq_one_letter_code
_entity_poly.pdbx_strand_id
1 'polypeptide(L)'
;MYVVKYKAKKKIRAGSFSEAMRMGSEIYHHLKSVIKSHFGLDAIAVGDEGGFAPNILNNKDGLSLIVTAIEKAGYTGKVEIGIDVAASEFYREGKYHLDFKNPNSDNTAWLSGQELVNLYHEFIKEFPVTSIEDLFDQDDWNGWNSFAATANIQIVADDLTVTNPIRI
;
A
#
# COMPACT_ATOMS: atom_id res chain seq x y z
N MET A 1 -2.98 -3.95 2.41
CA MET A 1 -1.79 -4.83 2.23
C MET A 1 -0.79 -4.16 1.26
N TYR A 2 0.52 -4.36 1.39
CA TYR A 2 1.49 -3.81 0.42
C TYR A 2 1.85 -4.86 -0.63
N VAL A 3 1.66 -4.54 -1.91
CA VAL A 3 1.95 -5.44 -3.05
C VAL A 3 3.11 -4.85 -3.84
N VAL A 4 4.23 -5.55 -3.97
CA VAL A 4 5.36 -5.07 -4.77
C VAL A 4 5.04 -5.24 -6.26
N LYS A 5 4.93 -4.13 -7.01
CA LYS A 5 4.62 -4.16 -8.46
C LYS A 5 5.89 -3.94 -9.30
N TYR A 6 5.95 -4.67 -10.42
CA TYR A 6 7.02 -4.57 -11.42
C TYR A 6 6.48 -3.85 -12.65
N LYS A 7 7.09 -2.73 -13.01
CA LYS A 7 6.53 -1.84 -14.05
C LYS A 7 6.94 -2.33 -15.46
N ALA A 8 6.19 -1.94 -16.50
CA ALA A 8 6.57 -2.09 -17.93
C ALA A 8 6.90 -0.70 -18.55
N LYS A 9 8.03 -0.56 -19.28
CA LYS A 9 8.63 0.66 -19.90
C LYS A 9 9.77 1.41 -19.15
N LYS A 10 10.96 1.37 -19.79
CA LYS A 10 12.24 2.14 -19.69
C LYS A 10 12.53 2.81 -18.33
N LYS A 11 13.41 2.31 -17.46
CA LYS A 11 14.86 2.04 -17.61
C LYS A 11 15.26 1.12 -16.43
N ILE A 12 15.88 -0.04 -16.70
CA ILE A 12 16.45 -1.03 -15.76
C ILE A 12 15.44 -1.72 -14.81
N ARG A 13 14.93 -2.90 -15.20
CA ARG A 13 14.05 -3.80 -14.42
C ARG A 13 14.49 -5.25 -14.59
N ALA A 14 13.85 -6.18 -13.87
CA ALA A 14 13.97 -7.61 -14.14
C ALA A 14 13.76 -7.89 -15.64
N GLY A 15 14.68 -8.62 -16.26
CA GLY A 15 14.62 -9.03 -17.66
C GLY A 15 13.74 -10.25 -17.92
N SER A 16 13.25 -10.91 -16.87
CA SER A 16 12.36 -12.07 -16.95
C SER A 16 11.48 -12.19 -15.70
N PHE A 17 10.42 -12.98 -15.79
CA PHE A 17 9.60 -13.32 -14.64
C PHE A 17 10.41 -14.01 -13.53
N SER A 18 11.30 -14.94 -13.88
CA SER A 18 12.17 -15.62 -12.90
C SER A 18 13.08 -14.64 -12.17
N GLU A 19 13.62 -13.63 -12.87
CA GLU A 19 14.41 -12.58 -12.23
C GLU A 19 13.55 -11.70 -11.31
N ALA A 20 12.33 -11.36 -11.72
CA ALA A 20 11.40 -10.59 -10.88
C ALA A 20 11.07 -11.37 -9.60
N MET A 21 10.76 -12.66 -9.70
CA MET A 21 10.49 -13.52 -8.54
C MET A 21 11.69 -13.62 -7.60
N ARG A 22 12.90 -13.76 -8.15
CA ARG A 22 14.14 -13.75 -7.37
C ARG A 22 14.30 -12.42 -6.61
N MET A 23 14.17 -11.28 -7.29
CA MET A 23 14.23 -9.95 -6.68
C MET A 23 13.21 -9.79 -5.55
N GLY A 24 11.96 -10.18 -5.79
CA GLY A 24 10.89 -10.14 -4.78
C GLY A 24 11.21 -11.00 -3.54
N SER A 25 11.70 -12.22 -3.75
CA SER A 25 12.06 -13.13 -2.64
C SER A 25 13.23 -12.60 -1.80
N GLU A 26 14.23 -11.99 -2.44
CA GLU A 26 15.37 -11.40 -1.75
C GLU A 26 14.93 -10.17 -0.94
N ILE A 27 14.10 -9.29 -1.51
CA ILE A 27 13.51 -8.15 -0.80
C ILE A 27 12.69 -8.62 0.39
N TYR A 28 11.87 -9.67 0.24
CA TYR A 28 11.07 -10.22 1.33
C TYR A 28 11.95 -10.73 2.49
N HIS A 29 13.04 -11.45 2.21
CA HIS A 29 13.98 -11.88 3.25
C HIS A 29 14.75 -10.72 3.92
N HIS A 30 15.10 -9.68 3.15
CA HIS A 30 15.67 -8.46 3.73
C HIS A 30 14.65 -7.72 4.60
N LEU A 31 13.38 -7.63 4.18
CA LEU A 31 12.29 -7.02 4.94
C LEU A 31 12.07 -7.76 6.26
N LYS A 32 12.09 -9.10 6.26
CA LYS A 32 12.06 -9.91 7.49
C LYS A 32 13.14 -9.47 8.48
N SER A 33 14.36 -9.29 7.97
CA SER A 33 15.51 -8.92 8.81
C SER A 33 15.38 -7.49 9.34
N VAL A 34 14.93 -6.55 8.51
CA VAL A 34 14.64 -5.16 8.90
C VAL A 34 13.58 -5.10 9.98
N ILE A 35 12.44 -5.77 9.79
CA ILE A 35 11.34 -5.82 10.76
C ILE A 35 11.83 -6.45 12.07
N LYS A 36 12.51 -7.60 12.01
CA LYS A 36 13.04 -8.27 13.21
C LYS A 36 13.97 -7.35 14.00
N SER A 37 14.82 -6.57 13.34
CA SER A 37 15.73 -5.64 14.00
C SER A 37 15.01 -4.46 14.68
N HIS A 38 13.89 -3.99 14.12
CA HIS A 38 13.14 -2.84 14.66
C HIS A 38 12.11 -3.24 15.73
N PHE A 39 11.43 -4.38 15.54
CA PHE A 39 10.24 -4.76 16.31
C PHE A 39 10.39 -6.09 17.05
N GLY A 40 11.51 -6.81 16.87
CA GLY A 40 11.77 -8.09 17.55
C GLY A 40 11.30 -9.32 16.79
N LEU A 41 11.50 -10.49 17.41
CA LEU A 41 11.23 -11.80 16.78
C LEU A 41 9.74 -12.02 16.50
N ASP A 42 8.85 -11.53 17.35
CA ASP A 42 7.41 -11.80 17.22
C ASP A 42 6.79 -11.05 16.03
N ALA A 43 7.41 -9.94 15.61
CA ALA A 43 6.94 -9.10 14.52
C ALA A 43 7.19 -9.70 13.11
N ILE A 44 7.85 -10.85 13.01
CA ILE A 44 8.09 -11.56 11.74
C ILE A 44 7.23 -12.81 11.56
N ALA A 45 6.18 -12.96 12.37
CA ALA A 45 5.07 -13.84 12.03
C ALA A 45 4.39 -13.32 10.74
N VAL A 46 3.77 -14.24 10.00
CA VAL A 46 3.10 -13.93 8.73
C VAL A 46 1.59 -13.89 8.93
N GLY A 47 0.93 -12.97 8.23
CA GLY A 47 -0.53 -12.94 8.10
C GLY A 47 -1.04 -13.92 7.04
N ASP A 48 -2.32 -13.81 6.70
CA ASP A 48 -3.03 -14.76 5.84
C ASP A 48 -2.41 -14.90 4.44
N GLU A 49 -1.82 -13.82 3.90
CA GLU A 49 -1.19 -13.79 2.59
C GLU A 49 0.34 -13.93 2.62
N GLY A 50 0.90 -14.35 3.76
CA GLY A 50 2.35 -14.58 3.90
C GLY A 50 3.20 -13.32 4.10
N GLY A 51 2.61 -12.12 4.04
CA GLY A 51 3.27 -10.86 4.43
C GLY A 51 3.51 -10.77 5.93
N PHE A 52 4.51 -10.00 6.35
CA PHE A 52 4.76 -9.72 7.78
C PHE A 52 3.74 -8.72 8.34
N ALA A 53 3.36 -8.89 9.60
CA ALA A 53 2.38 -8.03 10.28
C ALA A 53 2.96 -7.37 11.55
N PRO A 54 4.01 -6.55 11.45
CA PRO A 54 4.50 -5.77 12.59
C PRO A 54 3.43 -4.79 13.09
N ASN A 55 3.47 -4.46 14.38
CA ASN A 55 2.56 -3.49 14.99
C ASN A 55 2.95 -2.06 14.58
N ILE A 56 2.57 -1.66 13.38
CA ILE A 56 2.81 -0.34 12.81
C ILE A 56 1.57 0.51 12.98
N LEU A 57 1.74 1.70 13.57
CA LEU A 57 0.66 2.68 13.78
C LEU A 57 0.57 3.72 12.66
N ASN A 58 1.69 3.97 11.95
CA ASN A 58 1.75 4.94 10.85
C ASN A 58 2.05 4.24 9.53
N ASN A 59 1.17 4.38 8.55
CA ASN A 59 1.31 3.77 7.23
C ASN A 59 2.65 4.11 6.53
N LYS A 60 3.19 5.34 6.74
CA LYS A 60 4.50 5.74 6.17
C LYS A 60 5.66 4.93 6.74
N ASP A 61 5.57 4.44 7.97
CA ASP A 61 6.60 3.58 8.55
C ASP A 61 6.65 2.24 7.82
N GLY A 62 5.50 1.69 7.45
CA GLY A 62 5.40 0.48 6.61
C GLY A 62 6.09 0.65 5.26
N LEU A 63 5.80 1.76 4.56
CA LEU A 63 6.47 2.10 3.30
C LEU A 63 7.98 2.28 3.46
N SER A 64 8.41 2.92 4.55
CA SER A 64 9.83 3.15 4.86
C SER A 64 10.60 1.85 5.10
N LEU A 65 9.99 0.87 5.78
CA LEU A 65 10.59 -0.46 5.96
C LEU A 65 10.76 -1.19 4.63
N ILE A 66 9.77 -1.08 3.74
CA ILE A 66 9.84 -1.67 2.38
C ILE A 66 10.94 -1.02 1.56
N VAL A 67 11.04 0.32 1.55
CA VAL A 67 12.12 1.03 0.86
C VAL A 67 13.49 0.62 1.41
N THR A 68 13.63 0.55 2.74
CA THR A 68 14.86 0.07 3.38
C THR A 68 15.22 -1.36 2.94
N ALA A 69 14.23 -2.24 2.81
CA ALA A 69 14.45 -3.61 2.34
C ALA A 69 14.87 -3.66 0.87
N ILE A 70 14.26 -2.85 0.00
CA ILE A 70 14.64 -2.70 -1.42
C ILE A 70 16.09 -2.22 -1.55
N GLU A 71 16.48 -1.23 -0.74
CA GLU A 71 17.85 -0.70 -0.69
C GLU A 71 18.85 -1.76 -0.25
N LYS A 72 18.57 -2.46 0.86
CA LYS A 72 19.43 -3.54 1.38
C LYS A 72 19.57 -4.72 0.42
N ALA A 73 18.54 -4.99 -0.38
CA ALA A 73 18.59 -6.01 -1.43
C ALA A 73 19.31 -5.54 -2.70
N GLY A 74 19.72 -4.27 -2.81
CA GLY A 74 20.42 -3.73 -3.98
C GLY A 74 19.51 -3.47 -5.19
N TYR A 75 18.21 -3.25 -4.96
CA TYR A 75 17.20 -3.09 -6.01
C TYR A 75 16.57 -1.70 -6.10
N THR A 76 17.18 -0.69 -5.47
CA THR A 76 16.75 0.70 -5.58
C THR A 76 16.56 1.12 -7.03
N GLY A 77 15.41 1.71 -7.34
CA GLY A 77 15.04 2.16 -8.69
C GLY A 77 14.65 1.04 -9.67
N LYS A 78 14.68 -0.23 -9.25
CA LYS A 78 14.28 -1.38 -10.08
C LYS A 78 12.92 -1.96 -9.68
N VAL A 79 12.43 -1.59 -8.50
CA VAL A 79 11.21 -2.10 -7.87
C VAL A 79 10.35 -0.93 -7.40
N GLU A 80 9.03 -1.08 -7.54
CA GLU A 80 8.04 -0.09 -7.15
C GLU A 80 7.01 -0.71 -6.19
N ILE A 81 6.26 0.14 -5.51
CA ILE A 81 5.30 -0.25 -4.49
C ILE A 81 3.88 -0.09 -5.06
N GLY A 82 3.09 -1.15 -4.90
CA GLY A 82 1.65 -1.13 -4.96
C GLY A 82 1.07 -1.20 -3.54
N ILE A 83 -0.07 -0.56 -3.34
CA ILE A 83 -0.78 -0.56 -2.06
C ILE A 83 -2.20 -0.99 -2.35
N ASP A 84 -2.71 -1.93 -1.58
CA ASP A 84 -4.13 -2.13 -1.39
C ASP A 84 -4.52 -1.52 -0.04
N VAL A 85 -5.39 -0.52 -0.12
CA VAL A 85 -5.86 0.24 1.03
C VAL A 85 -7.05 -0.46 1.69
N ALA A 86 -7.93 -1.09 0.92
CA ALA A 86 -9.22 -1.62 1.37
C ALA A 86 -10.02 -0.59 2.20
N ALA A 87 -10.22 0.62 1.66
CA ALA A 87 -10.77 1.75 2.42
C ALA A 87 -12.20 1.54 2.94
N SER A 88 -12.98 0.68 2.30
CA SER A 88 -14.32 0.26 2.75
C SER A 88 -14.29 -0.30 4.18
N GLU A 89 -13.23 -1.02 4.56
CA GLU A 89 -13.09 -1.66 5.88
C GLU A 89 -13.10 -0.64 7.03
N PHE A 90 -12.63 0.58 6.76
CA PHE A 90 -12.52 1.65 7.73
C PHE A 90 -13.31 2.91 7.37
N TYR A 91 -14.19 2.84 6.39
CA TYR A 91 -15.13 3.92 6.10
C TYR A 91 -16.30 3.92 7.10
N ARG A 92 -16.50 5.03 7.80
CA ARG A 92 -17.55 5.21 8.80
C ARG A 92 -18.12 6.61 8.70
N GLU A 93 -19.45 6.71 8.61
CA GLU A 93 -20.18 7.98 8.71
C GLU A 93 -19.67 9.09 7.77
N GLY A 94 -19.29 8.74 6.52
CA GLY A 94 -18.79 9.73 5.56
C GLY A 94 -17.30 10.07 5.69
N LYS A 95 -16.58 9.39 6.58
CA LYS A 95 -15.15 9.63 6.88
C LYS A 95 -14.38 8.30 6.95
N TYR A 96 -13.06 8.41 7.08
CA TYR A 96 -12.13 7.29 7.07
C TYR A 96 -11.38 7.18 8.40
N HIS A 97 -11.60 6.07 9.10
CA HIS A 97 -11.06 5.77 10.42
C HIS A 97 -9.76 4.95 10.33
N LEU A 98 -8.62 5.60 10.13
CA LEU A 98 -7.34 4.89 9.91
C LEU A 98 -6.88 3.99 11.08
N ASP A 99 -7.48 4.14 12.27
CA ASP A 99 -7.20 3.36 13.48
C ASP A 99 -8.39 2.45 13.86
N PHE A 100 -9.14 1.95 12.87
CA PHE A 100 -10.39 1.17 13.05
C PHE A 100 -10.27 -0.12 13.87
N LYS A 101 -9.05 -0.65 14.02
CA LYS A 101 -8.78 -1.85 14.84
C LYS A 101 -8.61 -1.52 16.32
N ASN A 102 -8.45 -0.25 16.68
CA ASN A 102 -8.35 0.19 18.06
C ASN A 102 -9.75 0.51 18.62
N PRO A 103 -10.24 -0.23 19.62
CA PRO A 103 -11.56 0.01 20.20
C PRO A 103 -11.65 1.34 20.97
N ASN A 104 -10.52 1.96 21.29
CA ASN A 104 -10.44 3.23 22.03
C ASN A 104 -10.11 4.42 21.11
N SER A 105 -10.29 4.27 19.80
CA SER A 105 -9.89 5.28 18.84
C SER A 105 -10.75 6.55 18.91
N ASP A 106 -10.12 7.70 18.67
CA ASP A 106 -10.75 9.01 18.70
C ASP A 106 -11.36 9.35 17.34
N ASN A 107 -12.68 9.61 17.31
CA ASN A 107 -13.39 9.94 16.07
C ASN A 107 -13.05 11.32 15.51
N THR A 108 -12.41 12.19 16.30
CA THR A 108 -11.95 13.49 15.83
C THR A 108 -10.76 13.39 14.86
N ALA A 109 -10.03 12.27 14.89
CA ALA A 109 -8.90 11.99 14.00
C ALA A 109 -9.31 11.34 12.66
N TRP A 110 -10.61 11.11 12.43
CA TRP A 110 -11.08 10.50 11.19
C TRP A 110 -10.97 11.48 10.03
N LEU A 111 -10.45 10.98 8.91
CA LEU A 111 -10.17 11.78 7.73
C LEU A 111 -11.41 11.94 6.85
N SER A 112 -11.61 13.13 6.31
CA SER A 112 -12.46 13.33 5.13
C SER A 112 -11.83 12.70 3.89
N GLY A 113 -12.63 12.49 2.83
CA GLY A 113 -12.10 12.03 1.54
C GLY A 113 -10.99 12.94 0.99
N GLN A 114 -11.08 14.26 1.18
CA GLN A 114 -10.06 15.20 0.72
C GLN A 114 -8.74 15.09 1.52
N GLU A 115 -8.81 14.86 2.83
CA GLU A 115 -7.62 14.60 3.63
C GLU A 115 -6.95 13.28 3.24
N LEU A 116 -7.76 12.28 2.90
CA LEU A 116 -7.27 11.00 2.41
C LEU A 116 -6.62 11.11 1.01
N VAL A 117 -7.18 11.93 0.10
CA VAL A 117 -6.52 12.32 -1.17
C VAL A 117 -5.12 12.89 -0.90
N ASN A 118 -5.02 13.84 0.03
CA ASN A 118 -3.74 14.49 0.35
C ASN A 118 -2.72 13.47 0.88
N LEU A 119 -3.16 12.55 1.74
CA LEU A 119 -2.32 11.48 2.27
C LEU A 119 -1.75 10.59 1.15
N TYR A 120 -2.56 10.20 0.17
CA TYR A 120 -2.08 9.40 -0.96
C TYR A 120 -1.10 10.17 -1.85
N HIS A 121 -1.33 11.46 -2.08
CA HIS A 121 -0.37 12.30 -2.80
C HIS A 121 0.96 12.42 -2.06
N GLU A 122 0.95 12.47 -0.72
CA GLU A 122 2.17 12.37 0.08
C GLU A 122 2.88 11.03 -0.11
N PHE A 123 2.15 9.92 -0.12
CA PHE A 123 2.75 8.60 -0.36
C PHE A 123 3.43 8.52 -1.74
N ILE A 124 2.77 9.02 -2.78
CA ILE A 124 3.30 9.03 -4.16
C ILE A 124 4.52 9.94 -4.28
N LYS A 125 4.55 11.04 -3.52
CA LYS A 125 5.66 11.99 -3.51
C LYS A 125 6.89 11.45 -2.78
N GLU A 126 6.69 10.76 -1.66
CA GLU A 126 7.76 10.34 -0.76
C GLU A 126 8.31 8.94 -1.08
N PHE A 127 7.50 8.07 -1.70
CA PHE A 127 7.84 6.66 -1.93
C PHE A 127 7.64 6.28 -3.40
N PRO A 128 8.29 5.20 -3.90
CA PRO A 128 8.11 4.73 -5.29
C PRO A 128 6.77 4.01 -5.48
N VAL A 129 5.67 4.61 -5.03
CA VAL A 129 4.31 4.08 -5.15
C VAL A 129 3.79 4.37 -6.56
N THR A 130 3.34 3.32 -7.25
CA THR A 130 2.88 3.43 -8.65
C THR A 130 1.55 2.75 -8.92
N SER A 131 0.95 2.15 -7.89
CA SER A 131 -0.43 1.69 -7.92
C SER A 131 -1.06 1.77 -6.54
N ILE A 132 -2.30 2.24 -6.48
CA ILE A 132 -3.12 2.18 -5.27
C ILE A 132 -4.46 1.54 -5.64
N GLU A 133 -4.89 0.59 -4.82
CA GLU A 133 -6.13 -0.18 -4.93
C GLU A 133 -7.06 0.19 -3.77
N ASP A 134 -8.37 0.28 -4.05
CA ASP A 134 -9.44 0.57 -3.08
C ASP A 134 -9.17 1.74 -2.14
N LEU A 135 -8.79 2.84 -2.78
CA LEU A 135 -8.38 4.09 -2.15
C LEU A 135 -9.54 4.86 -1.49
N PHE A 136 -10.80 4.52 -1.79
CA PHE A 136 -11.99 5.01 -1.09
C PHE A 136 -12.98 3.88 -0.89
N ASP A 137 -14.01 4.13 -0.08
CA ASP A 137 -15.14 3.22 0.07
C ASP A 137 -15.74 2.85 -1.29
N GLN A 138 -16.23 1.61 -1.37
CA GLN A 138 -16.83 1.02 -2.57
C GLN A 138 -17.98 1.85 -3.19
N ASP A 139 -18.63 2.74 -2.44
CA ASP A 139 -19.71 3.60 -2.95
C ASP A 139 -19.37 5.11 -2.90
N ASP A 140 -18.15 5.52 -2.49
CA ASP A 140 -17.69 6.92 -2.49
C ASP A 140 -17.16 7.37 -3.87
N TRP A 141 -18.03 7.31 -4.88
CA TRP A 141 -17.72 7.70 -6.27
C TRP A 141 -17.12 9.11 -6.40
N ASN A 142 -17.49 10.04 -5.51
CA ASN A 142 -16.95 11.39 -5.50
C ASN A 142 -15.48 11.41 -5.10
N GLY A 143 -15.10 10.66 -4.07
CA GLY A 143 -13.70 10.42 -3.72
C GLY A 143 -12.93 9.87 -4.92
N TRP A 144 -13.40 8.75 -5.48
CA TRP A 144 -12.75 8.06 -6.61
C TRP A 144 -12.49 9.00 -7.78
N ASN A 145 -13.50 9.74 -8.22
CA ASN A 145 -13.39 10.70 -9.32
C ASN A 145 -12.41 11.84 -9.01
N SER A 146 -12.43 12.36 -7.78
CA SER A 146 -11.56 13.47 -7.36
C SER A 146 -10.08 13.08 -7.37
N PHE A 147 -9.76 11.87 -6.89
CA PHE A 147 -8.39 11.37 -6.93
C PHE A 147 -7.96 11.01 -8.37
N ALA A 148 -8.81 10.31 -9.12
CA ALA A 148 -8.53 9.93 -10.50
C ALA A 148 -8.24 11.13 -11.41
N ALA A 149 -8.88 12.27 -11.18
CA ALA A 149 -8.62 13.50 -11.93
C ALA A 149 -7.21 14.09 -11.73
N THR A 150 -6.52 13.72 -10.64
CA THR A 150 -5.20 14.28 -10.29
C THR A 150 -4.08 13.24 -10.22
N ALA A 151 -4.41 11.95 -10.20
CA ALA A 151 -3.44 10.86 -10.07
C ALA A 151 -2.60 10.67 -11.33
N ASN A 152 -1.31 10.40 -11.14
CA ASN A 152 -0.36 10.03 -12.21
C ASN A 152 0.15 8.58 -12.09
N ILE A 153 -0.55 7.77 -11.30
CA ILE A 153 -0.27 6.37 -11.01
C ILE A 153 -1.45 5.48 -11.44
N GLN A 154 -1.28 4.16 -11.37
CA GLN A 154 -2.39 3.24 -11.58
C GLN A 154 -3.36 3.29 -10.39
N ILE A 155 -4.66 3.40 -10.69
CA ILE A 155 -5.74 3.20 -9.72
C ILE A 155 -6.38 1.86 -10.03
N VAL A 156 -6.58 1.03 -9.01
CA VAL A 156 -7.23 -0.27 -9.13
C VAL A 156 -8.52 -0.26 -8.30
N ALA A 157 -9.58 -0.81 -8.87
CA ALA A 157 -10.88 -0.91 -8.25
C ALA A 157 -11.20 -2.39 -8.01
N ASP A 158 -11.17 -2.83 -6.75
CA ASP A 158 -11.58 -4.16 -6.33
C ASP A 158 -13.03 -4.11 -5.81
N ASP A 159 -13.27 -3.72 -4.55
CA ASP A 159 -14.61 -3.61 -3.96
C ASP A 159 -15.52 -2.62 -4.69
N LEU A 160 -14.96 -1.56 -5.29
CA LEU A 160 -15.74 -0.62 -6.11
C LEU A 160 -16.41 -1.34 -7.30
N THR A 161 -15.75 -2.33 -7.90
CA THR A 161 -16.27 -2.99 -9.11
C THR A 161 -16.76 -4.42 -8.87
N VAL A 162 -16.25 -5.12 -7.84
CA VAL A 162 -16.53 -6.52 -7.50
C VAL A 162 -16.55 -7.46 -8.71
N THR A 163 -15.71 -7.17 -9.71
CA THR A 163 -15.70 -7.89 -11.01
C THR A 163 -17.09 -7.93 -11.68
N ASN A 164 -17.92 -6.91 -11.47
CA ASN A 164 -19.29 -6.81 -11.99
C ASN A 164 -19.37 -5.81 -13.17
N PRO A 165 -19.79 -6.25 -14.37
CA PRO A 165 -19.88 -5.39 -15.56
C PRO A 165 -20.77 -4.15 -15.43
N ILE A 166 -21.72 -4.12 -14.48
CA ILE A 166 -22.58 -2.95 -14.25
C ILE A 166 -21.84 -1.86 -13.46
N ARG A 167 -20.88 -2.24 -12.62
CA ARG A 167 -20.10 -1.30 -11.80
C ARG A 167 -18.84 -0.78 -12.52
N ILE A 168 -18.40 -1.44 -13.60
CA ILE A 168 -17.26 -1.04 -14.46
C ILE A 168 -17.73 -0.01 -15.49
#